data_AF-A0A1R3KGK2-F1
#
_entry.id   AF-A0A1R3KGK2-F1
#
_cell.length_a   1.000
_cell.length_b   1.000
_cell.length_c   1.000
_cell.angle_alpha   90.00
_cell.angle_beta   90.00
_cell.angle_gamma   90.00
#
_symmetry.space_group_name_H-M   'P 1'
#
loop_
_entity.id
_entity.type
_entity.pdbx_description
1 polymer ?
#
loop_
_entity_poly.entity_id
_entity_poly.type
_entity_poly.pdbx_seq_one_letter_code
_entity_poly.pdbx_strand_id
1 'polypeptide(L)'
;MAILSDFNEDQENNNSSSGLSFNGVLDPSNPMGFLESAFNFVSENSDMFKKGSPERKISSLANGLDMENHSWGQSLQEVTINIPVPEGTKSRDVSCEIKMKNLKVGLKGQTPIIEGELFEAVKPNDSYWMMEDQKLISVLLTKCDKMTWWKSLVKGGPEIDTQKAEPEPSKLADLDGETRSAVEKMMFDQRQKQMGLPTSQEIENQEMMKKFMAQNPNFDFSNAKMM
;
A
#
# COMPACT_ATOMS: atom_id res chain seq x y z
N MET A 1 63.69 26.38 2.10
CA MET A 1 62.59 26.33 3.08
C MET A 1 61.39 26.96 2.41
N ALA A 2 60.32 26.18 2.22
CA ALA A 2 59.12 26.59 1.51
C ALA A 2 58.39 27.67 2.32
N ILE A 3 58.01 28.74 1.63
CA ILE A 3 57.15 29.81 2.16
C ILE A 3 55.72 29.27 2.05
N LEU A 4 55.16 28.84 3.18
CA LEU A 4 53.72 28.61 3.34
C LEU A 4 53.12 29.95 3.75
N SER A 5 52.55 30.65 2.78
CA SER A 5 51.62 31.75 2.99
C SER A 5 50.33 31.17 3.56
N ASP A 6 49.96 31.66 4.75
CA ASP A 6 48.75 31.27 5.45
C ASP A 6 47.50 31.52 4.60
N PHE A 7 46.64 30.54 4.76
CA PHE A 7 45.39 30.23 4.10
C PHE A 7 44.35 31.33 4.33
N ASN A 8 43.87 31.94 3.24
CA ASN A 8 42.68 32.78 3.24
C ASN A 8 41.46 31.84 3.12
N GLU A 9 40.57 31.84 4.10
CA GLU A 9 39.28 31.14 4.03
C GLU A 9 38.36 31.85 3.04
N ASP A 10 38.28 31.34 1.82
CA ASP A 10 37.19 31.66 0.91
C ASP A 10 35.95 30.81 1.24
N GLN A 11 34.82 31.50 1.30
CA GLN A 11 33.47 30.97 1.46
C GLN A 11 33.14 29.91 0.41
N GLU A 12 32.48 28.81 0.81
CA GLU A 12 31.55 28.11 -0.09
C GLU A 12 30.39 27.41 0.66
N ASN A 13 29.20 27.96 0.43
CA ASN A 13 27.86 27.36 0.33
C ASN A 13 27.14 26.73 1.55
N ASN A 14 26.26 27.57 2.11
CA ASN A 14 24.91 27.24 2.52
C ASN A 14 24.24 26.20 1.59
N ASN A 15 23.78 25.09 2.15
CA ASN A 15 22.65 24.35 1.59
C ASN A 15 21.54 24.33 2.64
N SER A 16 20.84 25.45 2.75
CA SER A 16 19.57 25.54 3.46
C SER A 16 18.55 24.67 2.72
N SER A 17 18.24 23.50 3.26
CA SER A 17 17.01 22.80 2.93
C SER A 17 15.85 23.72 3.31
N SER A 18 15.33 24.44 2.32
CA SER A 18 14.12 25.24 2.45
C SER A 18 12.96 24.27 2.73
N GLY A 19 12.71 24.03 4.01
CA GLY A 19 11.55 23.26 4.47
C GLY A 19 10.28 23.99 4.04
N LEU A 20 9.53 23.38 3.13
CA LEU A 20 8.23 23.87 2.69
C LEU A 20 7.27 23.76 3.88
N SER A 21 6.78 24.90 4.40
CA SER A 21 5.83 24.92 5.52
C SER A 21 4.40 25.08 5.03
N PHE A 22 3.53 24.14 5.36
CA PHE A 22 2.09 24.25 5.13
C PHE A 22 1.44 25.13 6.22
N ASN A 23 0.75 26.20 5.82
CA ASN A 23 0.02 27.09 6.73
C ASN A 23 -1.50 26.97 6.54
N GLY A 24 -2.06 25.81 6.89
CA GLY A 24 -3.52 25.59 6.93
C GLY A 24 -4.07 25.66 8.36
N VAL A 25 -5.26 26.23 8.54
CA VAL A 25 -5.99 26.22 9.83
C VAL A 25 -7.02 25.10 9.79
N LEU A 26 -6.95 24.15 10.72
CA LEU A 26 -7.93 23.08 10.84
C LEU A 26 -9.23 23.65 11.43
N ASP A 27 -10.24 23.85 10.58
CA ASP A 27 -11.60 24.21 11.00
C ASP A 27 -12.40 22.93 11.33
N PRO A 28 -12.81 22.70 12.59
CA PRO A 28 -13.60 21.54 12.99
C PRO A 28 -14.98 21.47 12.30
N SER A 29 -15.49 22.60 11.80
CA SER A 29 -16.78 22.69 11.11
C SER A 29 -16.68 22.35 9.62
N ASN A 30 -15.46 22.41 9.06
CA ASN A 30 -15.18 22.05 7.67
C ASN A 30 -13.82 21.33 7.53
N PRO A 31 -13.69 20.11 8.08
CA PRO A 31 -12.44 19.36 8.03
C PRO A 31 -12.05 18.99 6.59
N MET A 32 -13.04 18.84 5.69
CA MET A 32 -12.80 18.55 4.27
C MET A 32 -12.06 19.68 3.55
N GLY A 33 -12.38 20.94 3.83
CA GLY A 33 -11.70 22.08 3.19
C GLY A 33 -10.22 22.19 3.59
N PHE A 34 -9.89 21.81 4.82
CA PHE A 34 -8.50 21.71 5.26
C PHE A 34 -7.76 20.57 4.54
N LEU A 35 -8.39 19.40 4.42
CA LEU A 35 -7.82 18.24 3.73
C LEU A 35 -7.55 18.53 2.25
N GLU A 36 -8.47 19.22 1.58
CA GLU A 36 -8.31 19.62 0.18
C GLU A 36 -7.15 20.62 0.00
N SER A 37 -7.02 21.57 0.93
CA SER A 37 -5.92 22.55 0.93
C SER A 37 -4.56 21.89 1.21
N ALA A 38 -4.50 20.95 2.15
CA ALA A 38 -3.31 20.18 2.45
C ALA A 38 -2.90 19.27 1.28
N PHE A 39 -3.88 18.62 0.64
CA PHE A 39 -3.66 17.77 -0.53
C PHE A 39 -3.10 18.59 -1.70
N ASN A 40 -3.69 19.76 -1.98
CA ASN A 40 -3.20 20.66 -3.03
C ASN A 40 -1.78 21.16 -2.72
N PHE A 41 -1.49 21.56 -1.48
CA PHE A 41 -0.14 21.98 -1.08
C PHE A 41 0.90 20.87 -1.29
N VAL A 42 0.59 19.63 -0.90
CA VAL A 42 1.48 18.48 -1.13
C VAL A 42 1.62 18.20 -2.62
N SER A 43 0.55 18.31 -3.41
CA SER A 43 0.59 18.07 -4.86
C SER A 43 1.43 19.10 -5.62
N GLU A 44 1.43 20.36 -5.18
CA GLU A 44 2.19 21.44 -5.79
C GLU A 44 3.67 21.42 -5.38
N ASN A 45 3.95 21.02 -4.14
CA ASN A 45 5.28 21.13 -3.53
C ASN A 45 6.04 19.80 -3.45
N SER A 46 5.44 18.68 -3.88
CA SER A 46 6.12 17.39 -3.98
C SER A 46 6.04 16.82 -5.40
N ASP A 47 7.15 16.26 -5.89
CA ASP A 47 7.16 15.50 -7.15
C ASP A 47 6.39 14.17 -7.06
N MET A 48 5.65 13.93 -5.96
CA MET A 48 4.80 12.75 -5.78
C MET A 48 3.75 12.62 -6.90
N PHE A 49 3.37 13.72 -7.58
CA PHE A 49 2.33 13.70 -8.61
C PHE A 49 2.73 14.27 -9.98
N LYS A 50 4.02 14.50 -10.25
CA LYS A 50 4.46 14.91 -11.59
C LYS A 50 4.33 13.77 -12.62
N LYS A 51 3.21 13.81 -13.33
CA LYS A 51 2.93 13.38 -14.71
C LYS A 51 3.28 11.93 -15.08
N GLY A 52 2.28 11.08 -14.94
CA GLY A 52 2.20 9.79 -15.64
C GLY A 52 0.96 9.00 -15.26
N SER A 53 -0.21 9.40 -15.78
CA SER A 53 -1.52 8.72 -15.73
C SER A 53 -2.08 8.36 -14.34
N PRO A 54 -3.33 8.74 -14.00
CA PRO A 54 -3.97 8.34 -12.73
C PRO A 54 -4.22 6.82 -12.61
N GLU A 55 -3.99 6.04 -13.68
CA GLU A 55 -4.16 4.59 -13.70
C GLU A 55 -3.00 3.82 -13.05
N ARG A 56 -1.77 4.38 -13.00
CA ARG A 56 -0.57 3.65 -12.49
C ARG A 56 -0.40 3.63 -10.98
N LYS A 57 -1.24 4.33 -10.21
CA LYS A 57 -1.12 4.39 -8.74
C LYS A 57 -2.12 3.51 -8.00
N ILE A 58 -3.03 2.81 -8.69
CA ILE A 58 -4.03 1.96 -8.05
C ILE A 58 -3.42 0.61 -7.59
N SER A 59 -2.30 0.21 -8.20
CA SER A 59 -1.65 -1.10 -8.08
C SER A 59 -0.67 -1.24 -6.92
N SER A 60 -0.02 -0.17 -6.45
CA SER A 60 0.83 -0.24 -5.25
C SER A 60 0.02 -0.52 -3.96
N LEU A 61 -1.31 -0.39 -4.04
CA LEU A 61 -2.25 -0.76 -2.98
C LEU A 61 -2.68 -2.23 -3.02
N ALA A 62 -2.45 -2.93 -4.13
CA ALA A 62 -2.98 -4.27 -4.38
C ALA A 62 -1.97 -5.38 -4.03
N ASN A 63 -1.02 -5.12 -3.12
CA ASN A 63 -0.03 -6.12 -2.68
C ASN A 63 0.69 -6.86 -3.82
N GLY A 64 1.01 -6.15 -4.90
CA GLY A 64 1.57 -6.69 -6.14
C GLY A 64 2.69 -5.84 -6.73
N LEU A 65 2.91 -5.96 -8.04
CA LEU A 65 3.98 -5.24 -8.74
C LEU A 65 3.52 -4.71 -10.11
N ASP A 66 3.94 -3.48 -10.40
CA ASP A 66 3.86 -2.89 -11.74
C ASP A 66 5.13 -3.16 -12.53
N MET A 67 4.95 -3.72 -13.73
CA MET A 67 6.02 -3.94 -14.69
C MET A 67 5.75 -3.14 -15.97
N GLU A 68 6.73 -3.11 -16.88
CA GLU A 68 6.63 -2.33 -18.12
C GLU A 68 5.49 -2.81 -19.04
N ASN A 69 5.25 -4.12 -19.08
CA ASN A 69 4.32 -4.77 -20.01
C ASN A 69 3.03 -5.31 -19.35
N HIS A 70 2.98 -5.36 -18.02
CA HIS A 70 1.80 -5.77 -17.26
C HIS A 70 1.93 -5.30 -15.81
N SER A 71 0.81 -5.27 -15.09
CA SER A 71 0.80 -5.18 -13.64
C SER A 71 0.04 -6.34 -13.04
N TRP A 72 0.34 -6.66 -11.80
CA TRP A 72 -0.46 -7.61 -11.05
C TRP A 72 -0.64 -7.15 -9.61
N GLY A 73 -1.74 -7.56 -9.02
CA GLY A 73 -2.11 -7.39 -7.62
C GLY A 73 -2.70 -8.69 -7.09
N GLN A 74 -2.93 -8.75 -5.79
CA GLN A 74 -3.49 -9.92 -5.13
C GLN A 74 -4.20 -9.56 -3.84
N SER A 75 -5.12 -10.45 -3.49
CA SER A 75 -5.62 -10.65 -2.13
C SER A 75 -5.12 -12.01 -1.62
N LEU A 76 -5.55 -12.40 -0.41
CA LEU A 76 -5.33 -13.77 0.06
C LEU A 76 -6.02 -14.82 -0.85
N GLN A 77 -7.08 -14.45 -1.56
CA GLN A 77 -7.89 -15.41 -2.32
C GLN A 77 -7.55 -15.43 -3.80
N GLU A 78 -7.15 -14.29 -4.35
CA GLU A 78 -7.11 -14.07 -5.80
C GLU A 78 -5.86 -13.30 -6.21
N VAL A 79 -5.47 -13.44 -7.46
CA VAL A 79 -4.45 -12.64 -8.13
C VAL A 79 -5.10 -11.99 -9.35
N THR A 80 -4.97 -10.68 -9.48
CA THR A 80 -5.46 -9.90 -10.61
C THR A 80 -4.28 -9.44 -11.45
N ILE A 81 -4.35 -9.60 -12.77
CA ILE A 81 -3.28 -9.26 -13.70
C ILE A 81 -3.87 -8.39 -14.80
N ASN A 82 -3.24 -7.25 -15.06
CA ASN A 82 -3.65 -6.29 -16.06
C ASN A 82 -2.55 -6.16 -17.11
N ILE A 83 -2.88 -6.41 -18.37
CA ILE A 83 -1.94 -6.42 -19.49
C ILE A 83 -2.41 -5.43 -20.55
N PRO A 84 -1.77 -4.25 -20.67
CA PRO A 84 -2.05 -3.30 -21.75
C PRO A 84 -1.76 -3.93 -23.11
N VAL A 85 -2.67 -3.75 -24.06
CA VAL A 85 -2.56 -4.22 -25.44
C VAL A 85 -2.90 -3.09 -26.41
N PRO A 86 -2.47 -3.17 -27.70
CA PRO A 86 -2.79 -2.15 -28.68
C PRO A 86 -4.30 -1.88 -28.79
N GLU A 87 -4.68 -0.62 -28.93
CA GLU A 87 -6.10 -0.23 -29.06
C GLU A 87 -6.77 -0.93 -30.26
N GLY A 88 -8.00 -1.39 -30.06
CA GLY A 88 -8.77 -2.15 -31.05
C GLY A 88 -8.47 -3.65 -31.04
N THR A 89 -7.70 -4.14 -30.07
CA THR A 89 -7.50 -5.59 -29.86
C THR A 89 -8.83 -6.25 -29.53
N LYS A 90 -9.17 -7.30 -30.29
CA LYS A 90 -10.39 -8.08 -30.06
C LYS A 90 -10.08 -9.34 -29.28
N SER A 91 -11.03 -9.82 -28.48
CA SER A 91 -10.86 -11.05 -27.68
C SER A 91 -10.46 -12.28 -28.50
N ARG A 92 -10.87 -12.34 -29.78
CA ARG A 92 -10.50 -13.44 -30.69
C ARG A 92 -8.99 -13.48 -31.01
N ASP A 93 -8.31 -12.35 -30.87
CA ASP A 93 -6.88 -12.18 -31.14
C ASP A 93 -6.04 -12.43 -29.88
N VAL A 94 -6.67 -12.64 -28.73
CA VAL A 94 -6.02 -12.98 -27.45
C VAL A 94 -5.89 -14.51 -27.31
N SER A 95 -4.73 -14.95 -26.84
CA SER A 95 -4.46 -16.31 -26.41
C SER A 95 -4.17 -16.31 -24.92
N CYS A 96 -5.07 -16.90 -24.14
CA CYS A 96 -4.94 -17.02 -22.68
C CYS A 96 -5.15 -18.49 -22.28
N GLU A 97 -4.11 -19.12 -21.76
CA GLU A 97 -4.14 -20.46 -21.18
C GLU A 97 -3.84 -20.38 -19.69
N ILE A 98 -4.82 -20.75 -18.88
CA ILE A 98 -4.70 -20.84 -17.42
C ILE A 98 -4.68 -22.33 -17.06
N LYS A 99 -3.58 -22.79 -16.48
CA LYS A 99 -3.40 -24.15 -15.95
C LYS A 99 -3.13 -24.05 -14.46
N MET A 100 -3.29 -25.18 -13.75
CA MET A 100 -3.21 -25.20 -12.29
C MET A 100 -1.93 -24.59 -11.71
N LYS A 101 -0.80 -24.72 -12.41
CA LYS A 101 0.49 -24.13 -12.01
C LYS A 101 1.15 -23.31 -13.11
N ASN A 102 0.48 -23.04 -14.22
CA ASN A 102 1.09 -22.33 -15.34
C ASN A 102 0.13 -21.32 -15.94
N LEU A 103 0.69 -20.21 -16.39
CA LEU A 103 -0.04 -19.17 -17.08
C LEU A 103 0.68 -18.82 -18.38
N LYS A 104 -0.09 -18.70 -19.46
CA LYS A 104 0.38 -18.17 -20.74
C LYS A 104 -0.65 -17.20 -21.29
N VAL A 105 -0.28 -15.92 -21.42
CA VAL A 105 -1.18 -14.86 -21.89
C VAL A 105 -0.45 -13.96 -22.88
N GLY A 106 -1.10 -13.67 -24.01
CA GLY A 106 -0.60 -12.73 -25.01
C GLY A 106 -1.49 -12.69 -26.25
N LEU A 107 -0.98 -12.08 -27.32
CA LEU A 107 -1.68 -12.01 -28.60
C LEU A 107 -1.33 -13.23 -29.47
N LYS A 108 -2.32 -13.75 -30.20
CA LYS A 108 -2.14 -14.88 -31.12
C LYS A 108 -1.11 -14.57 -32.19
N GLY A 109 -0.18 -15.50 -32.41
CA GLY A 109 0.88 -15.35 -33.40
C GLY A 109 2.04 -14.44 -32.96
N GLN A 110 2.02 -13.93 -31.73
CA GLN A 110 3.13 -13.16 -31.13
C GLN A 110 3.72 -13.93 -29.94
N THR A 111 4.90 -13.49 -29.49
CA THR A 111 5.48 -13.97 -28.23
C THR A 111 4.52 -13.66 -27.07
N PRO A 112 4.22 -14.62 -26.19
CA PRO A 112 3.38 -14.36 -25.03
C PRO A 112 3.96 -13.27 -24.15
N ILE A 113 3.09 -12.42 -23.60
CA ILE A 113 3.49 -11.32 -22.71
C ILE A 113 3.86 -11.90 -21.34
N ILE A 114 3.12 -12.92 -20.90
CA ILE A 114 3.41 -13.69 -19.69
C ILE A 114 3.40 -15.17 -20.07
N GLU A 115 4.48 -15.88 -19.76
CA GLU A 115 4.56 -17.35 -19.88
C GLU A 115 5.46 -17.90 -18.78
N GLY A 116 4.94 -18.78 -17.93
CA GLY A 116 5.72 -19.36 -16.85
C GLY A 116 4.96 -20.28 -15.90
N GLU A 117 5.70 -20.84 -14.94
CA GLU A 117 5.12 -21.51 -13.78
C GLU A 117 4.70 -20.45 -12.76
N LEU A 118 3.44 -20.49 -12.33
CA LEU A 118 2.90 -19.61 -11.29
C LEU A 118 3.59 -19.88 -9.96
N PHE A 119 3.60 -18.88 -9.08
CA PHE A 119 4.19 -19.02 -7.75
C PHE A 119 3.58 -20.18 -6.96
N GLU A 120 2.25 -20.26 -6.96
CA GLU A 120 1.50 -21.36 -6.36
C GLU A 120 0.32 -21.82 -7.23
N ALA A 121 -0.32 -22.92 -6.81
CA ALA A 121 -1.44 -23.49 -7.55
C ALA A 121 -2.70 -22.60 -7.53
N VAL A 122 -3.38 -22.53 -8.66
CA VAL A 122 -4.66 -21.84 -8.87
C VAL A 122 -5.73 -22.83 -9.30
N LYS A 123 -7.00 -22.44 -9.18
CA LYS A 123 -8.16 -23.19 -9.65
C LYS A 123 -8.54 -22.71 -11.06
N PRO A 124 -8.16 -23.42 -12.14
CA PRO A 124 -8.36 -22.91 -13.49
C PRO A 124 -9.84 -22.72 -13.85
N ASN A 125 -10.72 -23.57 -13.33
CA ASN A 125 -12.16 -23.48 -13.56
C ASN A 125 -12.82 -22.28 -12.86
N ASP A 126 -12.19 -21.76 -11.80
CA ASP A 126 -12.65 -20.61 -11.04
C ASP A 126 -11.84 -19.35 -11.41
N SER A 127 -10.99 -19.44 -12.44
CA SER A 127 -10.16 -18.34 -12.95
C SER A 127 -10.66 -17.94 -14.33
N TYR A 128 -10.62 -16.66 -14.64
CA TYR A 128 -11.13 -16.16 -15.91
C TYR A 128 -10.29 -14.99 -16.41
N TRP A 129 -10.50 -14.64 -17.67
CA TRP A 129 -9.92 -13.46 -18.27
C TRP A 129 -10.96 -12.74 -19.11
N MET A 130 -10.76 -11.44 -19.29
CA MET A 130 -11.65 -10.57 -20.05
C MET A 130 -10.86 -9.51 -20.81
N MET A 131 -11.47 -9.03 -21.89
CA MET A 131 -10.97 -7.92 -22.68
C MET A 131 -11.72 -6.66 -22.27
N GLU A 132 -11.01 -5.66 -21.77
CA GLU A 132 -11.55 -4.38 -21.35
C GLU A 132 -11.22 -3.30 -22.39
N ASP A 133 -12.26 -2.60 -22.86
CA ASP A 133 -12.18 -1.48 -23.80
C ASP A 133 -11.33 -1.70 -25.05
N GLN A 134 -11.11 -2.96 -25.46
CA GLN A 134 -10.22 -3.33 -26.58
C GLN A 134 -8.79 -2.80 -26.43
N LYS A 135 -8.33 -2.54 -25.19
CA LYS A 135 -6.98 -2.03 -24.86
C LYS A 135 -6.32 -2.69 -23.65
N LEU A 136 -7.05 -3.44 -22.83
CA LEU A 136 -6.52 -4.09 -21.63
C LEU A 136 -7.03 -5.53 -21.47
N ILE A 137 -6.13 -6.49 -21.30
CA ILE A 137 -6.50 -7.85 -20.90
C ILE A 137 -6.43 -7.91 -19.38
N SER A 138 -7.56 -8.24 -18.75
CA SER A 138 -7.67 -8.46 -17.31
C SER A 138 -7.80 -9.94 -17.03
N VAL A 139 -6.95 -10.49 -16.17
CA VAL A 139 -6.93 -11.91 -15.78
C VAL A 139 -7.12 -12.00 -14.27
N LEU A 140 -8.08 -12.80 -13.84
CA LEU A 140 -8.31 -13.10 -12.43
C LEU A 140 -8.03 -14.58 -12.18
N LEU A 141 -7.06 -14.86 -11.31
CA LEU A 141 -6.68 -16.19 -10.89
C LEU A 141 -7.18 -16.45 -9.47
N THR A 142 -7.96 -17.51 -9.30
CA THR A 142 -8.40 -17.96 -7.98
C THR A 142 -7.37 -18.90 -7.38
N LYS A 143 -6.78 -18.54 -6.23
CA LYS A 143 -5.77 -19.36 -5.55
C LYS A 143 -6.38 -20.65 -4.98
N CYS A 144 -5.61 -21.73 -5.02
CA CYS A 144 -5.96 -22.95 -4.28
C CYS A 144 -5.75 -22.75 -2.77
N ASP A 145 -4.60 -22.21 -2.40
CA ASP A 145 -4.28 -21.84 -1.02
C ASP A 145 -4.67 -20.38 -0.77
N LYS A 146 -5.57 -20.18 0.19
CA LYS A 146 -6.11 -18.87 0.57
C LYS A 146 -5.43 -18.26 1.80
N MET A 147 -4.31 -18.83 2.25
CA MET A 147 -3.55 -18.35 3.42
C MET A 147 -2.19 -17.77 3.05
N THR A 148 -1.77 -17.89 1.77
CA THR A 148 -0.43 -17.51 1.34
C THR A 148 -0.43 -16.30 0.41
N TRP A 149 0.38 -15.31 0.78
CA TRP A 149 0.74 -14.19 -0.10
C TRP A 149 1.80 -14.63 -1.10
N TRP A 150 1.57 -14.30 -2.37
CA TRP A 150 2.52 -14.62 -3.42
C TRP A 150 3.62 -13.58 -3.43
N LYS A 151 4.87 -14.01 -3.32
CA LYS A 151 6.01 -13.08 -3.44
C LYS A 151 6.32 -12.75 -4.90
N SER A 152 5.87 -13.53 -5.87
CA SER A 152 5.98 -13.21 -7.29
C SER A 152 4.78 -13.75 -8.06
N LEU A 153 4.54 -13.26 -9.28
CA LEU A 153 3.49 -13.80 -10.14
C LEU A 153 3.89 -15.17 -10.72
N VAL A 154 5.11 -15.23 -11.27
CA VAL A 154 5.74 -16.43 -11.83
C VAL A 154 7.01 -16.76 -11.06
N LYS A 155 7.36 -18.04 -10.97
CA LYS A 155 8.58 -18.50 -10.32
C LYS A 155 9.82 -17.95 -11.04
N GLY A 156 10.77 -17.43 -10.27
CA GLY A 156 11.97 -16.79 -10.80
C GLY A 156 11.76 -15.39 -11.38
N GLY A 157 10.52 -14.86 -11.34
CA GLY A 157 10.24 -13.46 -11.67
C GLY A 157 10.59 -12.49 -10.53
N PRO A 158 10.35 -11.19 -10.73
CA PRO A 158 10.56 -10.17 -9.70
C PRO A 158 9.74 -10.47 -8.44
N GLU A 159 10.37 -10.34 -7.26
CA GLU A 159 9.74 -10.60 -5.98
C GLU A 159 9.31 -9.30 -5.26
N ILE A 160 8.21 -9.37 -4.52
CA ILE A 160 7.71 -8.31 -3.64
C ILE A 160 7.88 -8.71 -2.17
N ASP A 161 8.02 -7.71 -1.31
CA ASP A 161 8.04 -7.91 0.14
C ASP A 161 6.61 -8.10 0.67
N THR A 162 6.24 -9.36 0.89
CA THR A 162 4.92 -9.75 1.39
C THR A 162 4.72 -9.45 2.87
N GLN A 163 5.75 -9.06 3.63
CA GLN A 163 5.59 -8.66 5.04
C GLN A 163 4.89 -7.31 5.19
N LYS A 164 4.89 -6.49 4.13
CA LYS A 164 4.17 -5.22 4.04
C LYS A 164 2.79 -5.36 3.40
N ALA A 165 2.36 -6.59 3.10
CA ALA A 165 1.05 -6.81 2.51
C ALA A 165 -0.03 -6.40 3.51
N GLU A 166 -0.82 -5.39 3.16
CA GLU A 166 -1.94 -4.99 3.99
C GLU A 166 -3.06 -6.01 3.78
N PRO A 167 -3.54 -6.68 4.85
CA PRO A 167 -4.71 -7.53 4.71
C PRO A 167 -5.87 -6.67 4.22
N GLU A 168 -6.51 -7.14 3.16
CA GLU A 168 -7.74 -6.54 2.65
C GLU A 168 -8.70 -6.27 3.82
N PRO A 169 -9.26 -5.05 3.95
CA PRO A 169 -10.23 -4.73 4.99
C PRO A 169 -11.58 -5.36 4.65
N SER A 170 -11.66 -6.69 4.66
CA SER A 170 -12.88 -7.43 4.29
C SER A 170 -12.82 -8.80 4.97
N LYS A 171 -13.45 -9.01 6.14
CA LYS A 171 -14.90 -8.97 6.36
C LYS A 171 -15.24 -8.72 7.84
N LEU A 172 -14.94 -7.55 8.39
CA LEU A 172 -15.41 -7.19 9.75
C LEU A 172 -16.95 -7.25 9.86
N ALA A 173 -17.67 -7.05 8.75
CA ALA A 173 -19.12 -7.13 8.70
C ALA A 173 -19.70 -8.56 8.78
N ASP A 174 -18.93 -9.61 8.43
CA ASP A 174 -19.38 -11.01 8.49
C ASP A 174 -19.00 -11.69 9.81
N LEU A 175 -18.20 -11.03 10.65
CA LEU A 175 -17.82 -11.51 11.97
C LEU A 175 -18.89 -11.12 13.00
N ASP A 176 -19.17 -12.02 13.94
CA ASP A 176 -19.99 -11.70 15.11
C ASP A 176 -19.37 -10.52 15.89
N GLY A 177 -20.23 -9.68 16.49
CA GLY A 177 -19.83 -8.35 16.99
C GLY A 177 -18.68 -8.36 18.00
N GLU A 178 -18.50 -9.47 18.73
CA GLU A 178 -17.40 -9.66 19.69
C GLU A 178 -16.06 -9.89 18.98
N THR A 179 -16.01 -10.80 18.00
CA THR A 179 -14.80 -11.09 17.20
C THR A 179 -14.39 -9.88 16.35
N ARG A 180 -15.37 -9.14 15.83
CA ARG A 180 -15.15 -7.89 15.09
C ARG A 180 -14.41 -6.85 15.93
N SER A 181 -14.89 -6.61 17.16
CA SER A 181 -14.30 -5.63 18.07
C SER A 181 -12.88 -6.01 18.48
N ALA A 182 -12.60 -7.30 18.70
CA ALA A 182 -11.26 -7.79 18.99
C ALA A 182 -10.28 -7.57 17.83
N VAL A 183 -10.72 -7.82 16.60
CA VAL A 183 -9.91 -7.63 15.39
C VAL A 183 -9.68 -6.14 15.10
N GLU A 184 -10.71 -5.29 15.23
CA GLU A 184 -10.57 -3.83 15.12
C GLU A 184 -9.60 -3.27 16.16
N LYS A 185 -9.70 -3.72 17.41
CA LYS A 185 -8.77 -3.36 18.49
C LYS A 185 -7.34 -3.78 18.17
N MET A 186 -7.16 -4.99 17.66
CA MET A 186 -5.83 -5.50 17.30
C MET A 186 -5.22 -4.71 16.11
N MET A 187 -6.01 -4.39 15.09
CA MET A 187 -5.56 -3.57 13.95
C MET A 187 -5.21 -2.13 14.39
N PHE A 188 -6.03 -1.54 15.26
CA PHE A 188 -5.75 -0.22 15.84
C PHE A 188 -4.45 -0.23 16.64
N ASP A 189 -4.27 -1.21 17.53
CA ASP A 189 -3.08 -1.33 18.38
C ASP A 189 -1.81 -1.56 17.55
N GLN A 190 -1.90 -2.37 16.48
CA GLN A 190 -0.79 -2.59 15.56
C GLN A 190 -0.39 -1.30 14.82
N ARG A 191 -1.37 -0.51 14.37
CA ARG A 191 -1.12 0.79 13.73
C ARG A 191 -0.52 1.80 14.70
N GLN A 192 -1.05 1.89 15.92
CA GLN A 192 -0.53 2.80 16.95
C GLN A 192 0.91 2.46 17.33
N LYS A 193 1.25 1.17 17.50
CA LYS A 193 2.63 0.73 17.77
C LYS A 193 3.61 1.13 16.68
N GLN A 194 3.23 1.03 15.40
CA GLN A 194 4.08 1.47 14.29
C GLN A 194 4.30 2.98 14.29
N MET A 195 3.29 3.74 14.71
CA MET A 195 3.37 5.21 14.84
C MET A 195 3.98 5.67 16.18
N GLY A 196 4.38 4.75 17.07
CA GLY A 196 4.86 5.06 18.41
C GLY A 196 3.80 5.70 19.31
N LEU A 197 2.53 5.53 18.97
CA LEU A 197 1.37 6.06 19.67
C LEU A 197 0.79 5.00 20.64
N PRO A 198 0.06 5.42 21.69
CA PRO A 198 -0.48 4.51 22.69
C PRO A 198 -1.55 3.59 22.10
N THR A 199 -1.50 2.33 22.52
CA THR A 199 -2.49 1.28 22.21
C THR A 199 -3.83 1.56 22.90
N SER A 200 -4.90 0.87 22.47
CA SER A 200 -6.24 0.97 23.05
C SER A 200 -6.23 0.76 24.57
N GLN A 201 -5.42 -0.19 25.06
CA GLN A 201 -5.35 -0.50 26.48
C GLN A 201 -4.59 0.58 27.28
N GLU A 202 -3.58 1.20 26.67
CA GLU A 202 -2.87 2.33 27.28
C GLU A 202 -3.74 3.58 27.31
N ILE A 203 -4.54 3.83 26.27
CA ILE A 203 -5.51 4.92 26.23
C ILE A 203 -6.57 4.72 27.34
N GLU A 204 -7.14 3.53 27.46
CA GLU A 204 -8.13 3.20 28.50
C GLU A 204 -7.54 3.37 29.91
N ASN A 205 -6.30 2.90 30.12
CA ASN A 205 -5.59 3.09 31.39
C ASN A 205 -5.34 4.57 31.70
N GLN A 206 -4.96 5.37 30.69
CA GLN A 206 -4.75 6.81 30.84
C GLN A 206 -6.06 7.54 31.15
N GLU A 207 -7.17 7.19 30.51
CA GLU A 207 -8.48 7.77 30.80
C GLU A 207 -8.96 7.41 32.20
N MET A 208 -8.79 6.15 32.61
CA MET A 208 -9.15 5.69 33.95
C MET A 208 -8.33 6.42 35.02
N MET A 209 -7.02 6.55 34.79
CA MET A 209 -6.13 7.30 35.68
C MET A 209 -6.51 8.78 35.73
N LYS A 210 -6.82 9.41 34.59
CA LYS A 210 -7.25 10.81 34.52
C LYS A 210 -8.56 11.04 35.27
N LYS A 211 -9.53 10.13 35.15
CA LYS A 211 -10.80 10.17 35.87
C LYS A 211 -10.59 9.98 37.38
N PHE A 212 -9.68 9.08 37.77
CA PHE A 212 -9.31 8.85 39.16
C PHE A 212 -8.62 10.08 39.78
N MET A 213 -7.71 10.72 39.06
CA MET A 213 -7.06 11.99 39.46
C MET A 213 -8.07 13.12 39.63
N ALA A 214 -9.02 13.25 38.70
CA ALA A 214 -10.06 14.29 38.75
C ALA A 214 -11.03 14.10 39.93
N GLN A 215 -11.32 12.86 40.31
CA GLN A 215 -12.19 12.53 41.45
C GLN A 215 -11.47 12.56 42.79
N ASN A 216 -10.13 12.54 42.79
CA ASN A 216 -9.30 12.59 44.01
C ASN A 216 -8.27 13.73 43.90
N PRO A 217 -8.69 15.01 43.93
CA PRO A 217 -7.80 16.16 43.72
C PRO A 217 -6.71 16.33 44.80
N ASN A 218 -6.88 15.67 45.95
CA ASN A 218 -5.95 15.71 47.08
C ASN A 218 -4.88 14.60 47.02
N PHE A 219 -4.88 13.75 45.99
CA PHE A 219 -3.93 12.65 45.83
C PHE A 219 -2.78 13.10 44.92
N ASP A 220 -1.54 13.07 45.42
CA ASP A 220 -0.34 13.47 44.69
C ASP A 220 0.27 12.26 43.94
N PHE A 221 0.25 12.31 42.61
CA PHE A 221 0.76 11.25 41.73
C PHE A 221 2.19 11.50 41.25
N SER A 222 2.88 12.52 41.78
CA SER A 222 4.24 12.89 41.37
C SER A 222 5.28 11.78 41.60
N ASN A 223 4.96 10.79 42.44
CA ASN A 223 5.82 9.63 42.75
C ASN A 223 5.35 8.30 42.10
N ALA A 224 4.34 8.31 41.24
CA ALA A 224 3.88 7.10 40.56
C ALA A 224 4.85 6.73 39.42
N LYS A 225 5.59 5.63 39.59
CA LYS A 225 6.49 5.09 38.56
C LYS A 225 5.69 4.25 37.57
N MET A 226 5.50 4.75 36.36
CA MET A 226 5.02 3.95 35.23
C MET A 226 6.12 2.94 34.87
N MET A 227 5.82 1.64 34.98
CA MET A 227 6.66 0.55 34.45
C MET A 227 6.05 0.03 33.16
#